data_AF-A0A5D2S1F5-F1
#
_entry.id   AF-A0A5D2S1F5-F1
#
_cell.length_a   1.000
_cell.length_b   1.000
_cell.length_c   1.000
_cell.angle_alpha   90.00
_cell.angle_beta   90.00
_cell.angle_gamma   90.00
#
_symmetry.space_group_name_H-M   'P 1'
#
loop_
_entity.id
_entity.type
_entity.pdbx_description
1 polymer ?
#
loop_
_entity_poly.entity_id
_entity_poly.type
_entity_poly.pdbx_seq_one_letter_code
_entity_poly.pdbx_strand_id
1 'polypeptide(L)'
;MVEKRPRITTIQNENKPIDANRGSYQRFMNELYDALTERADKSGVIPVLPSPLPKPDDHRQYVLAELSNEYQSIKLALNVSDVYILGYHPGDSDTSYFF
;
A
#
# COMPACT_ATOMS: atom_id res chain seq x y z
N MET A 1 -1.10 9.93 28.49
CA MET A 1 -0.86 10.18 27.05
C MET A 1 -1.45 9.01 26.28
N VAL A 2 -2.41 9.23 25.40
CA VAL A 2 -2.93 8.16 24.53
C VAL A 2 -1.95 8.02 23.37
N GLU A 3 -1.22 6.91 23.36
CA GLU A 3 -0.28 6.56 22.30
C GLU A 3 -1.09 6.32 21.01
N LYS A 4 -1.00 7.26 20.06
CA LYS A 4 -1.58 7.08 18.72
C LYS A 4 -0.79 5.95 18.05
N ARG A 5 -1.37 4.76 17.99
CA ARG A 5 -0.81 3.64 17.23
C ARG A 5 -0.51 4.12 15.80
N PRO A 6 0.71 3.94 15.29
CA PRO A 6 1.05 4.36 13.93
C PRO A 6 0.20 3.54 12.94
N ARG A 7 -0.59 4.26 12.14
CA ARG A 7 -1.48 3.66 11.13
C ARG A 7 -0.73 3.58 9.81
N ILE A 8 -0.62 2.37 9.25
CA ILE A 8 -0.17 2.18 7.88
C ILE A 8 -1.37 2.30 6.96
N THR A 9 -1.26 3.08 5.89
CA THR A 9 -2.30 3.17 4.87
C THR A 9 -2.46 1.81 4.20
N THR A 10 -3.67 1.26 4.25
CA THR A 10 -4.02 0.01 3.57
C THR A 10 -4.97 0.34 2.44
N ILE A 11 -4.58 0.03 1.21
CA ILE A 11 -5.43 0.14 0.03
C ILE A 11 -5.92 -1.26 -0.31
N GLN A 12 -7.24 -1.40 -0.40
CA GLN A 12 -7.88 -2.68 -0.64
C GLN A 12 -8.44 -2.73 -2.06
N ASN A 13 -8.27 -3.85 -2.74
CA ASN A 13 -9.12 -4.13 -3.88
C ASN A 13 -10.51 -4.51 -3.34
N GLU A 14 -11.41 -3.53 -3.20
CA GLU A 14 -12.70 -3.66 -2.50
C GLU A 14 -13.67 -4.71 -3.10
N ASN A 15 -13.35 -5.27 -4.27
CA ASN A 15 -14.20 -6.27 -4.92
C ASN A 15 -13.62 -7.68 -4.72
N LYS A 16 -14.45 -8.62 -4.26
CA LYS A 16 -14.22 -10.05 -4.53
C LYS A 16 -13.94 -10.20 -6.03
N PRO A 17 -13.03 -11.08 -6.48
CA PRO A 17 -12.60 -11.12 -7.88
C PRO A 17 -13.72 -11.32 -8.90
N ILE A 18 -14.88 -11.81 -8.46
CA ILE A 18 -16.09 -11.99 -9.27
C ILE A 18 -16.66 -10.64 -9.78
N ASP A 19 -16.41 -9.53 -9.06
CA ASP A 19 -16.85 -8.17 -9.42
C ASP A 19 -15.70 -7.27 -9.89
N ALA A 20 -14.50 -7.82 -10.11
CA ALA A 20 -13.36 -7.06 -10.61
C ALA A 20 -13.64 -6.61 -12.05
N ASN A 21 -13.63 -5.29 -12.29
CA ASN A 21 -13.86 -4.70 -13.59
C ASN A 21 -12.95 -3.49 -13.81
N ARG A 22 -13.00 -2.89 -15.01
CA ARG A 22 -12.18 -1.72 -15.34
C ARG A 22 -12.34 -0.58 -14.32
N GLY A 23 -13.56 -0.34 -13.84
CA GLY A 23 -13.85 0.71 -12.88
C GLY A 23 -13.25 0.44 -11.50
N SER A 24 -13.36 -0.79 -11.00
CA SER A 24 -12.76 -1.16 -9.71
C SER A 24 -11.23 -1.14 -9.77
N TYR A 25 -10.63 -1.58 -10.87
CA TYR A 25 -9.19 -1.47 -11.08
C TYR A 25 -8.72 -0.02 -11.11
N GLN A 26 -9.41 0.85 -11.84
CA GLN A 26 -9.06 2.28 -11.89
C GLN A 26 -9.18 2.94 -10.51
N ARG A 27 -10.21 2.60 -9.72
CA ARG A 27 -10.35 3.09 -8.34
C ARG A 27 -9.18 2.63 -7.47
N PHE A 28 -8.87 1.34 -7.46
CA PHE A 28 -7.74 0.78 -6.72
C PHE A 28 -6.42 1.47 -7.08
N MET A 29 -6.15 1.65 -8.38
CA MET A 29 -4.93 2.31 -8.85
C MET A 29 -4.87 3.79 -8.45
N ASN A 30 -6.00 4.49 -8.44
CA ASN A 30 -6.06 5.89 -8.00
C ASN A 30 -5.81 6.00 -6.49
N GLU A 31 -6.40 5.12 -5.69
CA GLU A 31 -6.17 5.08 -4.24
C GLU A 31 -4.72 4.72 -3.90
N LEU A 32 -4.13 3.77 -4.63
CA LEU A 32 -2.72 3.44 -4.52
C LEU A 32 -1.83 4.64 -4.88
N TYR A 33 -2.14 5.32 -5.98
CA TYR A 33 -1.43 6.53 -6.39
C TYR A 33 -1.53 7.65 -5.34
N ASP A 34 -2.72 7.89 -4.79
CA ASP A 34 -2.95 8.90 -3.75
C ASP A 34 -2.14 8.57 -2.48
N ALA A 35 -2.11 7.30 -2.07
CA ALA A 35 -1.32 6.84 -0.94
C ALA A 35 0.18 6.98 -1.17
N LEU A 36 0.69 6.58 -2.34
CA LEU A 36 2.11 6.71 -2.69
C LEU A 36 2.54 8.18 -2.80
N THR A 37 1.62 9.06 -3.17
CA THR A 37 1.91 10.49 -3.38
C THR A 37 1.52 11.39 -2.20
N GLU A 38 1.08 10.88 -1.06
CA GLU A 38 0.71 11.69 0.11
C GLU A 38 1.84 12.65 0.53
N ARG A 39 3.08 12.17 0.48
CA ARG A 39 4.32 12.90 0.81
C ARG A 39 5.15 13.32 -0.41
N ALA A 40 4.66 13.06 -1.62
CA ALA A 40 5.38 13.38 -2.84
C ALA A 40 5.52 14.90 -3.03
N ASP A 41 6.57 15.30 -3.74
CA ASP A 41 6.65 16.66 -4.28
C ASP A 41 5.66 16.77 -5.44
N LYS A 42 4.66 17.66 -5.29
CA LYS A 42 3.60 17.94 -6.26
C LYS A 42 3.74 19.30 -6.93
N SER A 43 4.92 19.92 -6.86
CA SER A 43 5.18 21.22 -7.50
C SER A 43 5.17 21.15 -9.04
N GLY A 44 5.43 19.97 -9.61
CA GLY A 44 5.38 19.69 -11.03
C GLY A 44 4.07 19.04 -11.52
N VAL A 45 3.98 18.82 -12.83
CA VAL A 45 2.85 18.12 -13.47
C VAL A 45 2.81 16.63 -13.11
N ILE A 46 3.97 16.03 -12.87
CA ILE A 46 4.12 14.63 -12.45
C ILE A 46 4.71 14.66 -11.03
N PRO A 47 4.03 14.08 -10.02
CA PRO A 47 4.57 14.02 -8.68
C PRO A 47 5.86 13.20 -8.61
N VAL A 48 6.83 13.71 -7.86
CA VAL A 48 8.07 12.97 -7.56
C VAL A 48 7.87 12.25 -6.23
N LEU A 49 8.07 10.92 -6.24
CA LEU A 49 7.93 10.10 -5.04
C LEU A 49 8.79 10.63 -3.90
N PRO A 50 8.32 10.53 -2.65
CA PRO A 50 9.04 11.04 -1.49
C PRO A 50 10.41 10.37 -1.34
N SER A 51 11.41 11.14 -0.91
CA SER A 51 12.68 10.55 -0.50
C SER A 51 12.49 9.57 0.68
N PRO A 52 13.31 8.51 0.76
CA PRO A 52 13.31 7.61 1.90
C PRO A 52 13.46 8.38 3.21
N LEU A 53 12.66 8.03 4.22
CA LEU A 53 12.88 8.54 5.57
C LEU A 53 14.14 7.89 6.20
N PRO A 54 14.80 8.55 7.15
CA PRO A 54 16.00 7.99 7.79
C PRO A 54 15.71 6.82 8.74
N LYS A 55 14.44 6.59 9.09
CA LYS A 55 14.00 5.62 10.09
C LYS A 55 13.21 4.49 9.42
N PRO A 56 13.72 3.24 9.40
CA PRO A 56 13.04 2.12 8.77
C PRO A 56 11.78 1.67 9.54
N ASP A 57 11.62 2.11 10.78
CA ASP A 57 10.42 1.90 11.60
C ASP A 57 9.37 3.01 11.40
N ASP A 58 9.60 3.98 10.49
CA ASP A 58 8.60 4.99 10.17
C ASP A 58 7.55 4.42 9.21
N HIS A 59 6.36 4.16 9.72
CA HIS A 59 5.25 3.56 8.99
C HIS A 59 4.83 4.38 7.74
N ARG A 60 5.17 5.67 7.68
CA ARG A 60 4.88 6.54 6.52
C ARG A 60 5.78 6.23 5.31
N GLN A 61 6.75 5.34 5.45
CA GLN A 61 7.53 4.82 4.33
C GLN A 61 6.83 3.66 3.60
N TYR A 62 5.73 3.15 4.14
CA TYR A 62 5.11 1.93 3.64
C TYR A 62 3.63 2.13 3.31
N VAL A 63 3.20 1.51 2.22
CA VAL A 63 1.79 1.32 1.88
C VAL A 63 1.51 -0.17 1.84
N LEU A 64 0.40 -0.59 2.45
CA LEU A 64 -0.08 -1.96 2.31
C LEU A 64 -1.10 -2.03 1.18
N ALA A 65 -0.86 -2.87 0.19
CA ALA A 65 -1.83 -3.17 -0.86
C ALA A 65 -2.42 -4.56 -0.63
N GLU A 66 -3.73 -4.63 -0.41
CA GLU A 66 -4.44 -5.89 -0.20
C GLU A 66 -5.05 -6.38 -1.51
N LEU A 67 -4.62 -7.58 -1.92
CA LEU A 67 -5.10 -8.26 -3.11
C LEU A 67 -5.89 -9.50 -2.69
N SER A 68 -7.09 -9.65 -3.23
CA SER A 68 -7.99 -10.76 -2.90
C SER A 68 -8.39 -11.52 -4.15
N ASN A 69 -8.54 -12.84 -4.01
CA ASN A 69 -9.21 -13.68 -4.98
C ASN A 69 -10.37 -14.46 -4.31
N GLU A 70 -10.90 -15.51 -4.96
CA GLU A 70 -12.10 -16.22 -4.47
C GLU A 70 -11.81 -17.02 -3.20
N TYR A 71 -10.53 -17.29 -2.96
CA TYR A 71 -10.05 -18.25 -1.96
C TYR A 71 -9.25 -17.58 -0.84
N GLN A 72 -8.54 -16.49 -1.14
CA GLN A 72 -7.60 -15.88 -0.20
C GLN A 72 -7.38 -14.39 -0.47
N SER A 73 -6.93 -13.70 0.57
CA SER A 73 -6.41 -12.33 0.51
C SER A 73 -4.94 -12.32 0.92
N ILE A 74 -4.16 -11.41 0.33
CA ILE A 74 -2.77 -11.16 0.72
C ILE A 74 -2.56 -9.66 0.87
N LYS A 75 -1.65 -9.26 1.74
CA LYS A 75 -1.18 -7.87 1.87
C LYS A 75 0.25 -7.77 1.41
N LEU A 76 0.51 -6.90 0.44
CA LEU A 76 1.84 -6.56 -0.04
C LEU A 76 2.34 -5.31 0.69
N ALA A 77 3.59 -5.31 1.14
CA ALA A 77 4.23 -4.12 1.68
C ALA A 77 5.03 -3.43 0.58
N LEU A 78 4.66 -2.20 0.25
CA LEU A 78 5.27 -1.37 -0.78
C LEU A 78 6.07 -0.25 -0.13
N ASN A 79 7.29 0.00 -0.60
CA ASN A 79 8.05 1.20 -0.22
C ASN A 79 7.58 2.41 -1.03
N VAL A 80 7.22 3.50 -0.35
CA VAL A 80 6.72 4.73 -1.01
C VAL A 80 7.77 5.46 -1.83
N SER A 81 9.07 5.24 -1.58
CA SER A 81 10.13 5.98 -2.30
C SER A 81 10.44 5.43 -3.68
N ASP A 82 10.10 4.17 -3.95
CA ASP A 82 10.51 3.46 -5.15
C ASP A 82 9.47 2.42 -5.67
N VAL A 83 8.38 2.20 -4.92
CA VAL A 83 7.29 1.27 -5.24
C VAL A 83 7.72 -0.20 -5.25
N TYR A 84 8.90 -0.54 -4.72
CA TYR A 84 9.29 -1.93 -4.58
C TYR A 84 8.43 -2.66 -3.54
N ILE A 85 8.05 -3.89 -3.87
CA ILE A 85 7.43 -4.80 -2.91
C ILE A 85 8.55 -5.36 -2.03
N LEU A 86 8.46 -5.13 -0.73
CA LEU A 86 9.44 -5.58 0.25
C LEU A 86 9.12 -6.95 0.83
N GLY A 87 7.85 -7.33 0.77
CA GLY A 87 7.36 -8.58 1.32
C GLY A 87 5.84 -8.70 1.22
N TYR A 88 5.32 -9.81 1.71
CA TYR A 88 3.89 -10.07 1.74
C TYR A 88 3.45 -10.83 3.00
N HIS A 89 2.19 -10.64 3.34
CA HIS A 89 1.50 -11.31 4.42
C HIS A 89 0.26 -12.04 3.86
N PRO A 90 0.19 -13.37 3.94
CA PRO A 90 -0.95 -14.11 3.42
C PRO A 90 -2.10 -14.16 4.43
N GLY A 91 -3.20 -13.44 4.14
CA GLY A 91 -4.49 -13.56 4.82
C GLY A 91 -4.41 -13.50 6.34
N ASP A 92 -4.87 -14.58 6.98
CA ASP A 92 -4.90 -14.77 8.44
C ASP A 92 -3.67 -15.53 8.97
N SER A 93 -2.59 -15.62 8.20
CA SER A 93 -1.33 -16.25 8.61
C SER A 93 -0.65 -15.44 9.72
N ASP A 94 -0.05 -16.09 10.72
CA ASP A 94 0.82 -15.39 11.68
C ASP A 94 2.23 -15.09 11.12
N THR A 95 2.50 -15.49 9.88
CA THR A 95 3.82 -15.39 9.24
C THR A 95 3.80 -14.41 8.08
N SER A 96 4.83 -13.56 8.01
CA SER A 96 5.12 -12.67 6.89
C SER A 96 6.43 -13.08 6.19
N TYR A 97 6.52 -12.81 4.90
CA TYR A 97 7.67 -13.17 4.05
C TYR A 97 8.29 -11.93 3.43
N PHE A 98 9.62 -11.88 3.32
CA PHE A 98 10.40 -10.75 2.82
C PHE A 98 11.40 -11.25 1.76
N PHE A 99 11.77 -10.37 0.83
CA PHE A 99 12.77 -10.66 -0.22
C PHE A 99 14.21 -10.55 0.28
#